data_AF-A0A7W0LZ04-F1
#
_entry.id   AF-A0A7W0LZ04-F1
#
_cell.length_a   1.000
_cell.length_b   1.000
_cell.length_c   1.000
_cell.angle_alpha   90.00
_cell.angle_beta   90.00
_cell.angle_gamma   90.00
#
_symmetry.space_group_name_H-M   'P 1'
#
loop_
_entity.id
_entity.type
_entity.pdbx_description
1 polymer ?
#
loop_
_entity_poly.entity_id
_entity_poly.type
_entity_poly.pdbx_seq_one_letter_code
_entity_poly.pdbx_strand_id
1 'polypeptide(L)'
;MTAYSSAPVEKNSRAGRDLPAAIAVAVALIAVIVASLAFYKDLFIIVVALAMLVGLWELGTALSRAGTRMPAVPLGVGAVAMVGGAYYGGPDVLVVLLAATALTSILWRMRGGQQGFVRDVSATVFCLVYVPFLASFVALLLAPEDGVRRVLTFVAVIIASDTGGLLFGVLFGKYPMAPVISPKKSWEGFAGSLIASMVAGVICLVYLLEGDWWVGLVLGVIAAVAATLGDLAESLIKRDLGIKDMSNILPGHGGLMDRLDSMLAAVSVVWLVLHFLLPVA
;
A
#
# COMPACT_ATOMS: atom_id res chain seq x y z
N MET A 1 -18.46 0.06 39.57
CA MET A 1 -19.08 -0.77 38.52
C MET A 1 -20.06 0.09 37.75
N THR A 2 -19.58 0.75 36.70
CA THR A 2 -20.40 1.59 35.82
C THR A 2 -20.82 0.76 34.60
N ALA A 3 -22.11 0.56 34.45
CA ALA A 3 -22.71 -0.22 33.37
C ALA A 3 -22.52 0.48 32.03
N TYR A 4 -21.87 -0.19 31.08
CA TYR A 4 -21.86 0.22 29.67
C TYR A 4 -23.25 -0.04 29.08
N SER A 5 -23.98 1.05 28.81
CA SER A 5 -25.20 1.02 27.99
C SER A 5 -24.79 0.71 26.54
N SER A 6 -25.16 -0.48 26.05
CA SER A 6 -24.99 -0.87 24.66
C SER A 6 -26.06 -0.19 23.80
N ALA A 7 -25.74 0.96 23.22
CA ALA A 7 -26.56 1.57 22.19
C ALA A 7 -26.60 0.66 20.94
N PRO A 8 -27.76 0.50 20.28
CA PRO A 8 -27.88 -0.36 19.11
C PRO A 8 -27.07 0.24 17.94
N VAL A 9 -26.26 -0.60 17.30
CA VAL A 9 -25.52 -0.26 16.07
C VAL A 9 -26.54 -0.02 14.96
N GLU A 10 -26.75 1.25 14.58
CA GLU A 10 -27.52 1.59 13.39
C GLU A 10 -26.87 0.95 12.16
N LYS A 11 -27.59 0.00 11.55
CA LYS A 11 -27.34 -0.52 10.20
C LYS A 11 -27.64 0.56 9.16
N ASN A 12 -26.77 1.56 9.04
CA ASN A 12 -26.76 2.43 7.87
C ASN A 12 -25.96 1.76 6.74
N SER A 13 -26.58 0.75 6.12
CA SER A 13 -26.16 0.22 4.81
C SER A 13 -26.39 1.29 3.74
N ARG A 14 -25.40 2.15 3.53
CA ARG A 14 -25.29 2.99 2.33
C ARG A 14 -24.42 2.33 1.24
N ALA A 15 -24.47 1.00 1.13
CA ALA A 15 -23.72 0.22 0.15
C ALA A 15 -24.40 0.18 -1.24
N GLY A 16 -24.92 1.32 -1.72
CA GLY A 16 -25.75 1.36 -2.94
C GLY A 16 -25.57 2.57 -3.84
N ARG A 17 -24.66 3.50 -3.53
CA ARG A 17 -24.38 4.63 -4.42
C ARG A 17 -23.05 4.40 -5.15
N ASP A 18 -23.20 4.02 -6.41
CA ASP A 18 -22.20 4.05 -7.48
C ASP A 18 -21.28 2.83 -7.67
N LEU A 19 -21.84 1.61 -7.55
CA LEU A 19 -21.18 0.38 -8.03
C LEU A 19 -20.64 0.50 -9.48
N PRO A 20 -21.33 1.16 -10.43
CA PRO A 20 -20.78 1.37 -11.77
C PRO A 20 -19.58 2.32 -11.81
N ALA A 21 -19.59 3.41 -11.01
CA ALA A 21 -18.46 4.34 -10.96
C ALA A 21 -17.24 3.70 -10.30
N ALA A 22 -17.48 2.91 -9.26
CA ALA A 22 -16.50 2.06 -8.60
C ALA A 22 -15.76 1.13 -9.58
N ILE A 23 -16.52 0.37 -10.37
CA ILE A 23 -15.96 -0.53 -11.39
C ILE A 23 -15.21 0.28 -12.46
N ALA A 24 -15.76 1.41 -12.91
CA ALA A 24 -15.12 2.25 -13.92
C ALA A 24 -13.76 2.79 -13.45
N VAL A 25 -13.66 3.26 -12.20
CA VAL A 25 -12.39 3.73 -11.62
C VAL A 25 -11.39 2.58 -11.50
N ALA A 26 -11.80 1.42 -10.99
CA ALA A 26 -10.92 0.25 -10.89
C ALA A 26 -10.39 -0.19 -12.25
N VAL A 27 -11.27 -0.29 -13.26
CA VAL A 27 -10.88 -0.62 -14.65
C VAL A 27 -9.98 0.44 -15.24
N ALA A 28 -10.25 1.73 -15.00
CA ALA A 28 -9.40 2.82 -15.49
C ALA A 28 -7.99 2.77 -14.87
N LEU A 29 -7.88 2.54 -13.56
CA LEU A 29 -6.58 2.42 -12.89
C LEU A 29 -5.79 1.21 -13.41
N ILE A 30 -6.44 0.05 -13.56
CA ILE A 30 -5.82 -1.13 -14.16
C ILE A 30 -5.40 -0.85 -15.60
N ALA A 31 -6.24 -0.19 -16.39
CA ALA A 31 -5.94 0.15 -17.78
C ALA A 31 -4.74 1.11 -17.87
N VAL A 32 -4.64 2.10 -16.99
CA VAL A 32 -3.49 3.02 -16.91
C VAL A 32 -2.22 2.25 -16.54
N ILE A 33 -2.28 1.34 -15.57
CA ILE A 33 -1.15 0.50 -15.18
C ILE A 33 -0.70 -0.39 -16.34
N VAL A 34 -1.62 -1.13 -16.95
CA VAL A 34 -1.30 -2.06 -18.05
C VAL A 34 -0.82 -1.30 -19.29
N ALA A 35 -1.46 -0.19 -19.65
CA ALA A 35 -1.05 0.62 -20.80
C ALA A 35 0.34 1.22 -20.57
N SER A 36 0.59 1.83 -19.41
CA SER A 36 1.91 2.41 -19.11
C SER A 36 3.02 1.35 -19.14
N LEU A 37 2.77 0.15 -18.61
CA LEU A 37 3.71 -0.98 -18.69
C LEU A 37 3.91 -1.50 -20.12
N ALA A 38 2.90 -1.40 -20.99
CA ALA A 38 2.97 -1.90 -22.37
C ALA A 38 3.69 -0.95 -23.34
N PHE A 39 3.61 0.37 -23.13
CA PHE A 39 4.20 1.36 -24.03
C PHE A 39 5.61 1.79 -23.61
N TYR A 40 5.79 2.27 -22.37
CA TYR A 40 7.07 2.80 -21.88
C TYR A 40 7.18 2.66 -20.37
N LYS A 41 8.18 1.92 -19.87
CA LYS A 41 8.43 1.71 -18.44
C LYS A 41 8.50 3.05 -17.66
N ASP A 42 9.06 4.10 -18.27
CA ASP A 42 9.15 5.44 -17.68
C ASP A 42 7.77 6.08 -17.41
N LEU A 43 6.76 5.82 -18.24
CA LEU A 43 5.40 6.32 -18.00
C LEU A 43 4.80 5.72 -16.73
N PHE A 44 5.09 4.45 -16.46
CA PHE A 44 4.62 3.79 -15.24
C PHE A 44 5.29 4.40 -14.00
N ILE A 45 6.58 4.74 -14.07
CA ILE A 45 7.29 5.44 -12.99
C ILE A 45 6.66 6.80 -12.69
N ILE A 46 6.25 7.55 -13.73
CA ILE A 46 5.51 8.81 -13.56
C ILE A 46 4.16 8.56 -12.87
N VAL A 47 3.41 7.55 -13.29
CA VAL A 47 2.13 7.18 -12.66
C VAL A 47 2.31 6.84 -11.18
N VAL A 48 3.33 6.05 -10.84
CA VAL A 48 3.65 5.71 -9.44
C VAL A 48 4.02 6.97 -8.65
N ALA A 49 4.85 7.85 -9.21
CA ALA A 49 5.23 9.10 -8.55
C ALA A 49 4.02 10.00 -8.28
N LEU A 50 3.09 10.14 -9.25
CA LEU A 50 1.86 10.89 -9.06
C LEU A 50 0.94 10.26 -8.00
N ALA A 51 0.78 8.93 -8.03
CA ALA A 51 0.03 8.22 -7.01
C ALA A 51 0.61 8.44 -5.60
N MET A 52 1.95 8.48 -5.47
CA MET A 52 2.62 8.76 -4.21
C MET A 52 2.42 10.19 -3.72
N LEU A 53 2.44 11.17 -4.62
CA LEU A 53 2.12 12.56 -4.25
C LEU A 53 0.69 12.68 -3.72
N VAL A 54 -0.27 11.98 -4.33
CA VAL A 54 -1.65 11.95 -3.85
C VAL A 54 -1.75 11.25 -2.49
N GLY A 55 -1.17 10.06 -2.33
CA GLY A 55 -1.18 9.34 -1.04
C GLY A 55 -0.51 10.13 0.09
N LEU A 56 0.61 10.79 -0.22
CA LEU A 56 1.31 11.68 0.72
C LEU A 56 0.45 12.90 1.08
N TRP A 57 -0.29 13.46 0.11
CA TRP A 57 -1.21 14.56 0.38
C TRP A 57 -2.39 14.12 1.26
N GLU A 58 -2.97 12.94 1.03
CA GLU A 58 -4.09 12.41 1.81
C GLU A 58 -3.69 12.14 3.26
N LEU A 59 -2.66 11.32 3.48
CA LEU A 59 -2.13 11.04 4.82
C LEU A 59 -1.58 12.31 5.48
N GLY A 60 -0.93 13.15 4.69
CA GLY A 60 -0.43 14.45 5.09
C GLY A 60 -1.53 15.35 5.66
N THR A 61 -2.65 15.42 4.96
CA THR A 61 -3.82 16.20 5.38
C THR A 61 -4.47 15.60 6.63
N ALA A 62 -4.59 14.27 6.71
CA ALA A 62 -5.17 13.58 7.86
C ALA A 62 -4.36 13.86 9.15
N LEU A 63 -3.04 13.72 9.10
CA LEU A 63 -2.17 14.02 10.25
C LEU A 63 -2.09 15.52 10.56
N SER A 64 -2.25 16.39 9.56
CA SER A 64 -2.29 17.84 9.78
C SER A 64 -3.55 18.24 10.56
N ARG A 65 -4.69 17.56 10.33
CA ARG A 65 -5.91 17.73 11.14
C ARG A 65 -5.73 17.28 12.59
N ALA A 66 -4.84 16.31 12.84
CA ALA A 66 -4.40 15.93 14.19
C ALA A 66 -3.33 16.90 14.78
N GLY A 67 -3.10 18.04 14.14
CA GLY A 67 -2.30 19.14 14.66
C GLY A 67 -0.82 19.11 14.27
N THR A 68 -0.39 18.19 13.40
CA THR A 68 1.00 18.13 12.92
C THR A 68 1.27 19.14 11.80
N ARG A 69 2.52 19.58 11.65
CA ARG A 69 2.94 20.48 10.55
C ARG A 69 4.08 19.85 9.76
N MET A 70 3.72 19.20 8.66
CA MET A 70 4.69 18.51 7.81
C MET A 70 5.21 19.42 6.69
N PRO A 71 6.51 19.38 6.38
CA PRO A 71 7.09 20.15 5.29
C PRO A 71 6.76 19.47 3.95
N ALA A 72 5.63 19.84 3.36
CA ALA A 72 5.09 19.20 2.15
C ALA A 72 6.04 19.26 0.94
N VAL A 73 6.80 20.34 0.78
CA VAL A 73 7.72 20.53 -0.36
C VAL A 73 8.87 19.52 -0.35
N PRO A 74 9.73 19.42 0.68
CA PRO A 74 10.80 18.43 0.68
C PRO A 74 10.26 17.00 0.67
N LEU A 75 9.12 16.72 1.30
CA LEU A 75 8.47 15.40 1.24
C LEU A 75 8.03 15.04 -0.19
N GLY A 76 7.40 15.98 -0.90
CA GLY A 76 6.93 15.75 -2.27
C GLY A 76 8.09 15.58 -3.26
N VAL A 77 9.12 16.43 -3.16
CA VAL A 77 10.34 16.29 -3.99
C VAL A 77 11.04 14.97 -3.70
N GLY A 78 11.18 14.61 -2.42
CA GLY A 78 11.78 13.35 -2.01
C GLY A 78 10.98 12.14 -2.46
N ALA A 79 9.64 12.20 -2.46
CA ALA A 79 8.79 11.13 -2.97
C ALA A 79 9.05 10.84 -4.46
N VAL A 80 9.09 11.88 -5.29
CA VAL A 80 9.39 11.74 -6.73
C VAL A 80 10.83 11.25 -6.94
N ALA A 81 11.77 11.82 -6.19
CA ALA A 81 13.17 11.43 -6.26
C ALA A 81 13.36 9.95 -5.89
N MET A 82 12.74 9.46 -4.82
CA MET A 82 12.85 8.06 -4.40
C MET A 82 12.29 7.09 -5.44
N VAL A 83 11.14 7.40 -6.06
CA VAL A 83 10.54 6.54 -7.09
C VAL A 83 11.45 6.47 -8.33
N GLY A 84 11.95 7.60 -8.83
CA GLY A 84 12.88 7.63 -9.95
C GLY A 84 14.25 7.03 -9.61
N GLY A 85 14.78 7.35 -8.44
CA GLY A 85 16.07 6.86 -7.96
C GLY A 85 16.07 5.35 -7.69
N ALA A 86 14.97 4.80 -7.21
CA ALA A 86 14.77 3.36 -7.13
C ALA A 86 14.83 2.71 -8.51
N TYR A 87 14.13 3.28 -9.50
CA TYR A 87 14.09 2.72 -10.85
C TYR A 87 15.45 2.75 -11.56
N TYR A 88 16.13 3.91 -11.55
CA TYR A 88 17.38 4.10 -12.31
C TYR A 88 18.65 3.77 -11.52
N GLY A 89 18.58 3.83 -10.18
CA GLY A 89 19.74 3.72 -9.29
C GLY A 89 19.68 2.55 -8.31
N GLY A 90 18.56 1.81 -8.25
CA GLY A 90 18.42 0.63 -7.41
C GLY A 90 18.25 0.93 -5.91
N PRO A 91 18.39 -0.10 -5.07
CA PRO A 91 18.07 -0.01 -3.64
C PRO A 91 19.01 0.93 -2.87
N ASP A 92 20.29 1.00 -3.23
CA ASP A 92 21.26 1.87 -2.55
C ASP A 92 20.90 3.35 -2.72
N VAL A 93 20.53 3.74 -3.94
CA VAL A 93 20.07 5.11 -4.24
C VAL A 93 18.76 5.41 -3.51
N LEU A 94 17.84 4.46 -3.42
CA LEU A 94 16.60 4.62 -2.64
C LEU A 94 16.89 4.91 -1.16
N VAL A 95 17.82 4.18 -0.53
CA VAL A 95 18.20 4.40 0.88
C VAL A 95 18.86 5.77 1.06
N VAL A 96 19.74 6.17 0.15
CA VAL A 96 20.38 7.51 0.17
C VAL A 96 19.32 8.61 0.07
N LEU A 97 18.35 8.46 -0.84
CA LEU A 97 17.28 9.45 -1.03
C LEU A 97 16.30 9.49 0.15
N LEU A 98 16.02 8.36 0.80
CA LEU A 98 15.28 8.32 2.05
C LEU A 98 16.00 9.16 3.13
N ALA A 99 17.29 8.91 3.35
CA ALA A 99 18.08 9.61 4.35
C ALA A 99 18.19 11.11 4.03
N ALA A 100 18.45 11.47 2.77
CA ALA A 100 18.55 12.85 2.32
C ALA A 100 17.21 13.60 2.47
N THR A 101 16.09 12.95 2.13
CA THR A 101 14.75 13.55 2.27
C THR A 101 14.37 13.73 3.74
N ALA A 102 14.66 12.74 4.59
CA ALA A 102 14.42 12.83 6.03
C ALA A 102 15.22 13.98 6.65
N LEU A 103 16.53 14.06 6.36
CA LEU A 103 17.40 15.12 6.86
C LEU A 103 16.93 16.50 6.37
N THR A 104 16.64 16.63 5.07
CA THR A 104 16.16 17.90 4.49
C THR A 104 14.85 18.34 5.13
N SER A 105 13.93 17.40 5.39
CA SER A 105 12.65 17.69 6.03
C SER A 105 12.80 18.11 7.50
N ILE A 106 13.73 17.49 8.23
CA ILE A 106 14.10 17.89 9.60
C ILE A 106 14.65 19.32 9.60
N LEU A 107 15.64 19.59 8.76
CA LEU A 107 16.26 20.91 8.64
C LEU A 107 15.24 21.98 8.20
N TRP A 108 14.32 21.63 7.31
CA TRP A 108 13.23 22.52 6.90
C TRP A 108 12.34 22.86 8.09
N ARG A 109 11.93 21.84 8.88
CA ARG A 109 11.04 22.03 10.02
C ARG A 109 11.70 22.83 11.15
N MET A 110 13.03 22.80 11.29
CA MET A 110 13.77 23.59 12.29
C MET A 110 13.52 25.10 12.16
N ARG A 111 13.27 25.60 10.94
CA ARG A 111 12.96 27.02 10.69
C ARG A 111 11.67 27.50 11.36
N GLY A 112 10.78 26.57 11.71
CA GLY A 112 9.50 26.86 12.38
C GLY A 112 9.57 26.88 13.91
N GLY A 113 10.76 26.75 14.51
CA GLY A 113 10.95 26.76 15.96
C GLY A 113 10.61 25.45 16.67
N GLN A 114 10.78 25.44 17.99
CA GLN A 114 10.77 24.23 18.83
C GLN A 114 9.38 23.63 19.12
N GLN A 115 8.32 24.43 19.06
CA GLN A 115 6.98 23.97 19.44
C GLN A 115 6.51 22.83 18.51
N GLY A 116 6.17 21.68 19.09
CA GLY A 116 5.71 20.50 18.34
C GLY A 116 6.75 19.87 17.41
N PHE A 117 8.04 20.25 17.51
CA PHE A 117 9.09 19.83 16.58
C PHE A 117 9.21 18.31 16.46
N VAL A 118 9.35 17.60 17.59
CA VAL A 118 9.48 16.14 17.61
C VAL A 118 8.25 15.47 17.01
N ARG A 119 7.05 15.92 17.38
CA ARG A 119 5.79 15.40 16.84
C ARG A 119 5.73 15.54 15.31
N ASP A 120 6.07 16.73 14.81
CA ASP A 120 6.02 17.04 13.38
C ASP A 120 7.07 16.26 12.59
N VAL A 121 8.29 16.12 13.12
CA VAL A 121 9.37 15.31 12.53
C VAL A 121 9.02 13.83 12.53
N SER A 122 8.51 13.29 13.64
CA SER A 122 8.07 11.89 13.72
C SER A 122 6.97 11.59 12.71
N ALA A 123 5.96 12.47 12.59
CA ALA A 123 4.92 12.34 11.58
C ALA A 123 5.47 12.43 10.15
N THR A 124 6.41 13.33 9.91
CA THR A 124 7.09 13.49 8.61
C THR A 124 7.85 12.24 8.21
N VAL A 125 8.67 11.68 9.10
CA VAL A 125 9.45 10.46 8.85
C VAL A 125 8.53 9.25 8.71
N PHE A 126 7.48 9.18 9.51
CA PHE A 126 6.44 8.16 9.39
C PHE A 126 5.80 8.20 7.99
N CYS A 127 5.31 9.36 7.54
CA CYS A 127 4.74 9.53 6.20
C CYS A 127 5.72 9.15 5.10
N LEU A 128 6.98 9.60 5.23
CA LEU A 128 8.03 9.36 4.26
C LEU A 128 8.32 7.86 4.09
N VAL A 129 8.41 7.12 5.20
CA VAL A 129 8.66 5.69 5.18
C VAL A 129 7.41 4.95 4.69
N TYR A 130 6.25 5.27 5.25
CA TYR A 130 5.01 4.53 5.02
C TYR A 130 4.50 4.65 3.58
N VAL A 131 4.60 5.82 2.97
CA VAL A 131 4.04 6.06 1.64
C VAL A 131 5.11 5.93 0.54
N PRO A 132 5.97 6.94 0.27
CA PRO A 132 6.81 6.89 -0.91
C PRO A 132 7.96 5.88 -0.81
N PHE A 133 8.54 5.62 0.37
CA PHE A 133 9.62 4.63 0.48
C PHE A 133 9.09 3.21 0.20
N LEU A 134 8.03 2.77 0.89
CA LEU A 134 7.43 1.46 0.65
C LEU A 134 6.93 1.30 -0.80
N ALA A 135 6.31 2.32 -1.37
CA ALA A 135 5.86 2.26 -2.76
C ALA A 135 7.01 2.21 -3.78
N SER A 136 8.17 2.78 -3.46
CA SER A 136 9.33 2.79 -4.39
C SER A 136 9.85 1.38 -4.67
N PHE A 137 9.49 0.37 -3.87
CA PHE A 137 9.76 -1.03 -4.20
C PHE A 137 9.02 -1.51 -5.45
N VAL A 138 7.90 -0.88 -5.85
CA VAL A 138 7.28 -1.12 -7.17
C VAL A 138 8.25 -0.75 -8.29
N ALA A 139 8.96 0.37 -8.15
CA ALA A 139 9.96 0.80 -9.12
C ALA A 139 11.16 -0.17 -9.16
N LEU A 140 11.58 -0.67 -8.00
CA LEU A 140 12.62 -1.71 -7.91
C LEU A 140 12.19 -3.05 -8.53
N LEU A 141 10.89 -3.40 -8.47
CA LEU A 141 10.36 -4.57 -9.19
C LEU A 141 10.40 -4.39 -10.70
N LEU A 142 10.22 -3.15 -11.19
CA LEU A 142 10.20 -2.86 -12.63
C LEU A 142 11.60 -2.66 -13.24
N ALA A 143 12.59 -2.30 -12.42
CA ALA A 143 13.95 -1.98 -12.88
C ALA A 143 14.62 -3.10 -13.72
N PRO A 144 14.52 -4.39 -13.35
CA PRO A 144 15.13 -5.46 -14.14
C PRO A 144 14.46 -5.67 -15.51
N GLU A 145 15.09 -6.47 -16.38
CA GLU A 145 14.59 -6.71 -17.73
C GLU A 145 13.22 -7.41 -17.73
N ASP A 146 13.04 -8.41 -16.87
CA ASP A 146 11.78 -9.10 -16.61
C ASP A 146 10.82 -8.29 -15.71
N GLY A 147 11.12 -7.03 -15.40
CA GLY A 147 10.44 -6.24 -14.39
C GLY A 147 8.94 -6.06 -14.62
N VAL A 148 8.48 -6.03 -15.88
CA VAL A 148 7.04 -6.03 -16.20
C VAL A 148 6.36 -7.29 -15.67
N ARG A 149 6.99 -8.46 -15.83
CA ARG A 149 6.46 -9.74 -15.34
C ARG A 149 6.48 -9.79 -13.80
N ARG A 150 7.47 -9.16 -13.16
CA ARG A 150 7.55 -9.04 -11.69
C ARG A 150 6.41 -8.16 -11.14
N VAL A 151 6.14 -7.01 -11.77
CA VAL A 151 5.02 -6.14 -11.40
C VAL A 151 3.66 -6.85 -11.63
N LEU A 152 3.49 -7.54 -12.76
CA LEU A 152 2.26 -8.32 -13.01
C LEU A 152 2.07 -9.44 -12.00
N THR A 153 3.15 -10.13 -11.62
CA THR A 153 3.14 -11.16 -10.57
C THR A 153 2.70 -10.57 -9.23
N PHE A 154 3.28 -9.43 -8.84
CA PHE A 154 2.87 -8.70 -7.64
C PHE A 154 1.36 -8.39 -7.66
N VAL A 155 0.87 -7.76 -8.73
CA VAL A 155 -0.54 -7.39 -8.86
C VAL A 155 -1.46 -8.62 -8.81
N ALA A 156 -1.11 -9.70 -9.51
CA ALA A 156 -1.90 -10.93 -9.53
C ALA A 156 -2.00 -11.59 -8.14
N VAL A 157 -0.89 -11.64 -7.39
CA VAL A 157 -0.85 -12.23 -6.04
C VAL A 157 -1.69 -11.42 -5.06
N ILE A 158 -1.65 -10.08 -5.12
CA ILE A 158 -2.47 -9.21 -4.26
C ILE A 158 -3.95 -9.35 -4.58
N ILE A 159 -4.33 -9.31 -5.87
CA ILE A 159 -5.73 -9.51 -6.28
C ILE A 159 -6.24 -10.88 -5.83
N ALA A 160 -5.41 -11.93 -5.94
CA ALA A 160 -5.76 -13.26 -5.47
C ALA A 160 -5.93 -13.30 -3.93
N SER A 161 -5.03 -12.65 -3.18
CA SER A 161 -5.12 -12.53 -1.73
C SER A 161 -6.43 -11.87 -1.28
N ASP A 162 -6.78 -10.72 -1.88
CA ASP A 162 -7.98 -9.97 -1.51
C ASP A 162 -9.25 -10.73 -1.90
N THR A 163 -9.26 -11.32 -3.09
CA THR A 163 -10.39 -12.11 -3.59
C THR A 163 -10.60 -13.37 -2.74
N GLY A 164 -9.52 -14.10 -2.43
CA GLY A 164 -9.56 -15.27 -1.55
C GLY A 164 -10.05 -14.89 -0.15
N GLY A 165 -9.55 -13.77 0.38
CA GLY A 165 -9.94 -13.24 1.68
C GLY A 165 -11.41 -12.88 1.77
N LEU A 166 -11.92 -12.18 0.74
CA LEU A 166 -13.32 -11.81 0.62
C LEU A 166 -14.22 -13.05 0.50
N LEU A 167 -13.89 -13.98 -0.40
CA LEU A 167 -14.72 -15.16 -0.66
C LEU A 167 -14.81 -16.06 0.57
N PHE A 168 -13.68 -16.42 1.18
CA PHE A 168 -13.68 -17.26 2.38
C PHE A 168 -14.23 -16.53 3.61
N GLY A 169 -14.00 -15.22 3.71
CA GLY A 169 -14.57 -14.40 4.78
C GLY A 169 -16.09 -14.35 4.72
N VAL A 170 -16.68 -14.22 3.52
CA VAL A 170 -18.15 -14.21 3.35
C VAL A 170 -18.77 -15.59 3.55
N LEU A 171 -18.13 -16.65 3.02
CA LEU A 171 -18.68 -18.01 3.06
C LEU A 171 -18.51 -18.71 4.42
N PHE A 172 -17.37 -18.48 5.08
CA PHE A 172 -16.95 -19.24 6.25
C PHE A 172 -16.57 -18.40 7.45
N GLY A 173 -16.58 -17.06 7.35
CA GLY A 173 -16.14 -16.17 8.42
C GLY A 173 -16.95 -16.32 9.70
N LYS A 174 -16.30 -16.76 10.77
CA LYS A 174 -16.91 -16.88 12.10
C LYS A 174 -16.10 -16.16 13.16
N TYR A 175 -14.77 -16.22 13.08
CA TYR A 175 -13.89 -15.66 14.11
C TYR A 175 -13.18 -14.40 13.62
N PRO A 176 -13.55 -13.21 14.15
CA PRO A 176 -12.86 -11.97 13.84
C PRO A 176 -11.39 -12.04 14.25
N MET A 177 -10.50 -11.61 13.36
CA MET A 177 -9.06 -11.60 13.60
C MET A 177 -8.63 -10.36 14.42
N ALA A 178 -9.26 -9.20 14.16
CA ALA A 178 -8.90 -7.94 14.79
C ALA A 178 -10.15 -7.14 15.21
N PRO A 179 -10.90 -7.59 16.23
CA PRO A 179 -12.25 -7.09 16.53
C PRO A 179 -12.33 -5.60 16.88
N VAL A 180 -11.26 -5.01 17.43
CA VAL A 180 -11.21 -3.58 17.78
C VAL A 180 -10.87 -2.70 16.57
N ILE A 181 -10.08 -3.24 15.64
CA ILE A 181 -9.46 -2.48 14.54
C ILE A 181 -10.29 -2.64 13.25
N SER A 182 -10.58 -3.89 12.89
CA SER A 182 -11.30 -4.28 11.69
C SER A 182 -12.22 -5.48 11.99
N PRO A 183 -13.44 -5.24 12.48
CA PRO A 183 -14.38 -6.29 12.88
C PRO A 183 -14.78 -7.24 11.74
N LYS A 184 -14.58 -6.81 10.49
CA LYS A 184 -14.97 -7.58 9.29
C LYS A 184 -13.90 -8.56 8.83
N LYS A 185 -12.65 -8.43 9.28
CA LYS A 185 -11.58 -9.39 8.93
C LYS A 185 -11.68 -10.60 9.84
N SER A 186 -11.76 -11.79 9.25
CA SER A 186 -11.83 -13.07 9.96
C SER A 186 -10.60 -13.94 9.72
N TRP A 187 -10.32 -14.86 10.64
CA TRP A 187 -9.25 -15.85 10.48
C TRP A 187 -9.50 -16.79 9.30
N GLU A 188 -10.76 -17.14 9.02
CA GLU A 188 -11.12 -17.96 7.87
C GLU A 188 -10.92 -17.21 6.55
N GLY A 189 -11.21 -15.90 6.52
CA GLY A 189 -10.87 -15.04 5.40
C GLY A 189 -9.37 -15.01 5.17
N PHE A 190 -8.57 -14.79 6.22
CA PHE A 190 -7.11 -14.79 6.10
C PHE A 190 -6.55 -16.12 5.57
N ALA A 191 -7.10 -17.27 5.99
CA ALA A 191 -6.75 -18.57 5.42
C ALA A 191 -7.06 -18.65 3.91
N GLY A 192 -8.19 -18.09 3.48
CA GLY A 192 -8.53 -17.95 2.06
C GLY A 192 -7.54 -17.07 1.29
N SER A 193 -7.12 -15.95 1.87
CA SER A 193 -6.08 -15.08 1.29
C SER A 193 -4.76 -15.83 1.10
N LEU A 194 -4.32 -16.60 2.10
CA LEU A 194 -3.11 -17.42 2.02
C LEU A 194 -3.19 -18.45 0.88
N ILE A 195 -4.27 -19.23 0.82
CA ILE A 195 -4.42 -20.27 -0.19
C ILE A 195 -4.45 -19.66 -1.61
N ALA A 196 -5.26 -18.61 -1.81
CA ALA A 196 -5.39 -17.99 -3.12
C ALA A 196 -4.09 -17.32 -3.60
N SER A 197 -3.40 -16.60 -2.72
CA SER A 197 -2.11 -15.97 -3.04
C SER A 197 -0.99 -16.99 -3.28
N MET A 198 -0.96 -18.12 -2.56
CA MET A 198 -0.02 -19.22 -2.81
C MET A 198 -0.24 -19.84 -4.19
N VAL A 199 -1.50 -20.12 -4.55
CA VAL A 199 -1.83 -20.66 -5.88
C VAL A 199 -1.44 -19.67 -6.98
N ALA A 200 -1.82 -18.41 -6.84
CA ALA A 200 -1.45 -17.36 -7.80
C ALA A 200 0.07 -17.18 -7.89
N GLY A 201 0.77 -17.22 -6.75
CA GLY A 201 2.23 -17.12 -6.67
C GLY A 201 2.91 -18.27 -7.40
N VAL A 202 2.48 -19.52 -7.20
CA VAL A 202 2.99 -20.69 -7.93
C VAL A 202 2.77 -20.54 -9.43
N ILE A 203 1.56 -20.17 -9.85
CA ILE A 203 1.22 -20.00 -11.27
C ILE A 203 2.11 -18.91 -11.89
N CYS A 204 2.24 -17.76 -11.25
CA CYS A 204 3.05 -16.66 -11.79
C CYS A 204 4.54 -17.00 -11.80
N LEU A 205 5.06 -17.64 -10.75
CA LEU A 205 6.48 -18.02 -10.71
C LEU A 205 6.83 -19.01 -11.81
N VAL A 206 6.03 -20.06 -11.98
CA VAL A 206 6.31 -21.12 -12.97
C VAL A 206 6.10 -20.63 -14.39
N TYR A 207 5.01 -19.89 -14.66
CA TYR A 207 4.61 -19.58 -16.04
C TYR A 207 4.98 -18.17 -16.53
N LEU A 208 5.14 -17.19 -15.64
CA LEU A 208 5.54 -15.82 -16.03
C LEU A 208 7.03 -15.58 -15.81
N LEU A 209 7.54 -16.00 -14.65
CA LEU A 209 8.91 -15.70 -14.22
C LEU A 209 9.90 -16.85 -14.42
N GLU A 210 9.44 -18.00 -14.91
CA GLU A 210 10.26 -19.18 -15.20
C GLU A 210 11.09 -19.64 -13.98
N GLY A 211 10.57 -19.40 -12.78
CA GLY A 211 11.18 -19.76 -11.50
C GLY A 211 10.55 -21.00 -10.86
N ASP A 212 11.15 -21.44 -9.74
CA ASP A 212 10.67 -22.63 -9.03
C ASP A 212 9.31 -22.41 -8.34
N TRP A 213 8.45 -23.42 -8.37
CA TRP A 213 7.13 -23.39 -7.74
C TRP A 213 7.17 -23.08 -6.24
N TRP A 214 8.20 -23.54 -5.53
CA TRP A 214 8.31 -23.34 -4.07
C TRP A 214 8.55 -21.86 -3.72
N VAL A 215 9.23 -21.11 -4.59
CA VAL A 215 9.38 -19.64 -4.45
C VAL A 215 8.01 -18.98 -4.55
N GLY A 216 7.15 -19.49 -5.43
CA GLY A 216 5.77 -19.01 -5.58
C GLY A 216 4.92 -19.22 -4.33
N LEU A 217 5.11 -20.33 -3.61
CA LEU A 217 4.45 -20.56 -2.32
C LEU A 217 4.92 -19.56 -1.26
N VAL A 218 6.24 -19.38 -1.13
CA VAL A 218 6.84 -18.42 -0.19
C VAL A 218 6.34 -16.99 -0.49
N LEU A 219 6.32 -16.62 -1.77
CA LEU A 219 5.81 -15.34 -2.23
C LEU A 219 4.36 -15.13 -1.81
N GLY A 220 3.48 -16.11 -2.08
CA GLY A 220 2.06 -16.01 -1.73
C GLY A 220 1.83 -15.82 -0.24
N VAL A 221 2.48 -16.64 0.61
CA VAL A 221 2.38 -16.55 2.07
C VAL A 221 2.80 -15.17 2.56
N ILE A 222 3.99 -14.70 2.14
CA ILE A 222 4.56 -13.44 2.60
C ILE A 222 3.71 -12.26 2.11
N ALA A 223 3.24 -12.29 0.86
CA ALA A 223 2.39 -11.26 0.30
C ALA A 223 1.04 -11.15 1.04
N ALA A 224 0.36 -12.27 1.31
CA ALA A 224 -0.92 -12.25 2.02
C ALA A 224 -0.77 -11.77 3.47
N VAL A 225 0.30 -12.17 4.17
CA VAL A 225 0.62 -11.66 5.52
C VAL A 225 0.84 -10.16 5.48
N ALA A 226 1.72 -9.68 4.59
CA ALA A 226 2.06 -8.25 4.52
C ALA A 226 0.89 -7.39 4.07
N ALA A 227 0.09 -7.82 3.08
CA ALA A 227 -1.13 -7.13 2.66
C ALA A 227 -2.12 -7.03 3.82
N THR A 228 -2.32 -8.13 4.56
CA THR A 228 -3.23 -8.14 5.71
C THR A 228 -2.75 -7.21 6.82
N LEU A 229 -1.46 -7.19 7.12
CA LEU A 229 -0.86 -6.29 8.11
C LEU A 229 -0.91 -4.83 7.67
N GLY A 230 -0.70 -4.53 6.39
CA GLY A 230 -0.82 -3.19 5.80
C GLY A 230 -2.20 -2.59 6.02
N ASP A 231 -3.26 -3.33 5.67
CA ASP A 231 -4.64 -2.92 5.89
C ASP A 231 -4.96 -2.68 7.38
N LEU A 232 -4.40 -3.52 8.27
CA LEU A 232 -4.61 -3.36 9.72
C LEU A 232 -3.88 -2.13 10.25
N ALA A 233 -2.66 -1.88 9.78
CA ALA A 233 -1.90 -0.68 10.11
C ALA A 233 -2.65 0.58 9.65
N GLU A 234 -3.16 0.58 8.42
CA GLU A 234 -3.94 1.70 7.90
C GLU A 234 -5.26 1.89 8.64
N SER A 235 -5.98 0.79 8.93
CA SER A 235 -7.17 0.82 9.77
C SER A 235 -6.88 1.40 11.15
N LEU A 236 -5.75 1.05 11.78
CA LEU A 236 -5.32 1.63 13.06
C LEU A 236 -5.07 3.14 12.97
N ILE A 237 -4.36 3.59 11.93
CA ILE A 237 -4.11 5.02 11.69
C ILE A 237 -5.44 5.77 11.60
N LYS A 238 -6.40 5.25 10.83
CA LYS A 238 -7.72 5.89 10.65
C LYS A 238 -8.47 5.98 11.98
N ARG A 239 -8.42 4.93 12.80
CA ARG A 239 -9.07 4.89 14.13
C ARG A 239 -8.45 5.88 15.10
N ASP A 240 -7.13 5.95 15.14
CA ASP A 240 -6.39 6.90 15.99
C ASP A 240 -6.71 8.35 15.61
N LEU A 241 -6.83 8.63 14.31
CA LEU A 241 -7.18 9.94 13.79
C LEU A 241 -8.70 10.25 13.85
N GLY A 242 -9.52 9.32 14.32
CA GLY A 242 -10.98 9.49 14.40
C GLY A 242 -11.66 9.64 13.02
N ILE A 243 -11.00 9.22 11.94
CA ILE A 243 -11.52 9.27 10.57
C ILE A 243 -11.90 7.85 10.10
N LYS A 244 -12.74 7.78 9.07
CA LYS A 244 -13.13 6.51 8.45
C LYS A 244 -12.38 6.24 7.15
N ASP A 245 -12.29 7.27 6.30
CA ASP A 245 -11.69 7.23 4.97
C ASP A 245 -10.64 8.37 4.91
N MET A 246 -9.52 8.18 4.20
CA MET A 246 -8.42 9.16 4.15
C MET A 246 -8.82 10.44 3.41
N SER A 247 -9.61 10.29 2.34
CA SER A 247 -10.17 11.40 1.56
C SER A 247 -11.43 10.95 0.80
N ASN A 248 -12.00 11.86 0.00
CA ASN A 248 -13.11 11.56 -0.93
C ASN A 248 -12.71 11.84 -2.39
N ILE A 249 -11.43 11.69 -2.75
CA ILE A 249 -10.95 11.99 -4.11
C ILE A 249 -11.57 11.05 -5.15
N LEU A 250 -11.71 9.76 -4.85
CA LEU A 250 -12.22 8.77 -5.79
C LEU A 250 -13.73 8.56 -5.56
N PRO A 251 -14.59 8.97 -6.52
CA PRO A 251 -16.04 8.81 -6.39
C PRO A 251 -16.42 7.35 -6.12
N GLY A 252 -17.10 7.10 -5.01
CA GLY A 252 -17.51 5.74 -4.61
C GLY A 252 -16.39 4.84 -4.09
N HIS A 253 -15.15 5.33 -3.95
CA HIS A 253 -13.98 4.53 -3.57
C HIS A 253 -13.17 5.05 -2.38
N GLY A 254 -13.43 6.27 -1.90
CA GLY A 254 -12.70 6.87 -0.78
C GLY A 254 -11.44 7.59 -1.26
N GLY A 255 -10.35 7.50 -0.50
CA GLY A 255 -9.04 8.00 -0.90
C GLY A 255 -8.30 7.04 -1.83
N LEU A 256 -7.26 7.54 -2.48
CA LEU A 256 -6.30 6.69 -3.19
C LEU A 256 -5.50 5.83 -2.21
N MET A 257 -5.16 6.39 -1.04
CA MET A 257 -4.44 5.72 0.03
C MET A 257 -5.20 4.51 0.57
N ASP A 258 -6.54 4.58 0.65
CA ASP A 258 -7.43 3.46 1.02
C ASP A 258 -7.39 2.30 -0.01
N ARG A 259 -6.67 2.45 -1.13
CA ARG A 259 -6.46 1.41 -2.16
C ARG A 259 -5.02 0.93 -2.25
N LEU A 260 -4.10 1.72 -1.72
CA LEU A 260 -2.68 1.41 -1.72
C LEU A 260 -2.24 0.76 -0.41
N ASP A 261 -3.05 0.81 0.65
CA ASP A 261 -2.76 0.35 2.01
C ASP A 261 -2.21 -1.09 2.11
N SER A 262 -2.91 -2.07 1.54
CA SER A 262 -2.44 -3.46 1.42
C SER A 262 -1.18 -3.55 0.55
N MET A 263 -1.16 -2.80 -0.56
CA MET A 263 -0.14 -2.89 -1.59
C MET A 263 1.21 -2.36 -1.13
N LEU A 264 1.25 -1.30 -0.31
CA LEU A 264 2.48 -0.66 0.16
C LEU A 264 3.33 -1.60 1.01
N ALA A 265 2.72 -2.24 2.00
CA ALA A 265 3.43 -3.22 2.82
C ALA A 265 3.84 -4.42 1.97
N ALA A 266 2.92 -4.94 1.14
CA ALA A 266 3.15 -6.15 0.39
C ALA A 266 4.20 -6.01 -0.73
N VAL A 267 4.30 -4.87 -1.40
CA VAL A 267 5.27 -4.70 -2.50
C VAL A 267 6.71 -4.82 -2.01
N SER A 268 7.02 -4.24 -0.85
CA SER A 268 8.37 -4.28 -0.30
C SER A 268 8.84 -5.71 0.00
N VAL A 269 7.97 -6.53 0.60
CA VAL A 269 8.29 -7.93 0.89
C VAL A 269 8.31 -8.80 -0.36
N VAL A 270 7.43 -8.52 -1.33
CA VAL A 270 7.41 -9.22 -2.63
C VAL A 270 8.72 -8.94 -3.38
N TRP A 271 9.19 -7.69 -3.38
CA TRP A 271 10.48 -7.35 -3.94
C TRP A 271 11.61 -8.10 -3.25
N LEU A 272 11.64 -8.16 -1.91
CA LEU A 272 12.67 -8.91 -1.17
C LEU A 272 12.70 -10.39 -1.57
N VAL A 273 11.53 -11.04 -1.61
CA VAL A 273 11.42 -12.45 -2.02
C VAL A 273 11.96 -12.64 -3.43
N LEU A 274 11.52 -11.83 -4.39
CA LEU A 274 11.94 -11.95 -5.78
C LEU A 274 13.40 -11.54 -6.00
N HIS A 275 13.94 -10.59 -5.23
CA HIS A 275 15.32 -10.15 -5.33
C HIS A 275 16.29 -11.23 -4.84
N PHE A 276 15.99 -11.89 -3.71
CA PHE A 276 16.89 -12.88 -3.12
C PHE A 276 16.67 -14.31 -3.63
N LEU A 277 15.43 -14.69 -3.95
CA LEU A 277 15.10 -16.07 -4.37
C LEU A 277 14.94 -16.23 -5.89
N LEU A 278 14.84 -15.12 -6.63
CA LEU A 278 14.81 -15.14 -8.09
C LEU A 278 15.69 -14.01 -8.67
N PRO A 279 17.00 -14.05 -8.43
CA PRO A 279 17.92 -13.05 -8.98
C PRO A 279 17.88 -13.10 -10.51
N VAL A 280 17.80 -11.93 -11.14
CA VAL A 280 17.90 -11.82 -12.60
C VAL A 280 19.36 -12.04 -12.99
N ALA A 281 19.59 -12.93 -13.96
CA ALA A 281 20.92 -13.22 -14.50
C ALA A 281 21.45 -12.08 -15.38
#